data_AF-A0A9P3NMY8-F1
#
_entry.id   AF-A0A9P3NMY8-F1
#
_cell.length_a   1.000
_cell.length_b   1.000
_cell.length_c   1.000
_cell.angle_alpha   90.00
_cell.angle_beta   90.00
_cell.angle_gamma   90.00
#
_symmetry.space_group_name_H-M   'P 1'
#
loop_
_entity.id
_entity.type
_entity.pdbx_description
1 polymer ?
#
loop_
_entity_poly.entity_id
_entity_poly.type
_entity_poly.pdbx_seq_one_letter_code
_entity_poly.pdbx_strand_id
1 'polypeptide(L)'
;MPRQEIRSCERMEKEREGARERERERERERERERERERERERERERERERERERERERERERERERERERERERERERERERNTKRERERKREREREREREREREREREREREKERERVREREKERERVREREREREKEREKEGERKKKRASVCARERVRKRGKGPLNIVEQHNKCRLILDLRKVNAHLEIPKFKYEGLNRVAELIRPGDWMFSIDLRSGYHHVEMHPSSWKYLGFQFEGAYYSFRSLPFGLATAPFVFTQLIKQLAKRWRASGLRIVPYVDDLLFLCKSHTYARSACAAVTQDLKAAGFVINEKKSHLHPTRLIHFLGLERS
;
A
#
# COMPACT_ATOMS: atom_id res chain seq x y z
N MET A 1 43.63 -60.58 163.95
CA MET A 1 43.94 -59.14 163.88
C MET A 1 43.77 -58.66 162.44
N PRO A 2 42.76 -57.80 162.12
CA PRO A 2 42.32 -57.49 160.76
C PRO A 2 42.75 -56.07 160.28
N ARG A 3 43.30 -55.92 159.05
CA ARG A 3 43.56 -54.58 158.42
C ARG A 3 43.82 -54.58 156.89
N GLN A 4 43.73 -55.70 156.16
CA GLN A 4 44.09 -55.76 154.73
C GLN A 4 42.91 -55.75 153.73
N GLU A 5 41.66 -55.94 154.16
CA GLU A 5 40.53 -56.09 153.23
C GLU A 5 39.84 -54.78 152.80
N ILE A 6 40.10 -53.65 153.46
CA ILE A 6 39.41 -52.37 153.15
C ILE A 6 40.05 -51.64 151.94
N ARG A 7 41.36 -51.79 151.69
CA ARG A 7 42.05 -51.12 150.56
C ARG A 7 41.75 -51.73 149.19
N SER A 8 41.20 -52.95 149.13
CA SER A 8 40.87 -53.62 147.86
C SER A 8 39.54 -53.17 147.26
N CYS A 9 38.60 -52.71 148.10
CA CYS A 9 37.27 -52.28 147.64
C CYS A 9 37.32 -50.87 147.02
N GLU A 10 38.05 -49.94 147.64
CA GLU A 10 38.20 -48.55 147.15
C GLU A 10 38.92 -48.45 145.79
N ARG A 11 39.84 -49.38 145.49
CA ARG A 11 40.54 -49.42 144.19
C ARG A 11 39.63 -49.92 143.07
N MET A 12 38.77 -50.91 143.35
CA MET A 12 37.78 -51.41 142.38
C MET A 12 36.66 -50.39 142.11
N GLU A 13 36.24 -49.60 143.11
CA GLU A 13 35.26 -48.52 142.90
C GLU A 13 35.84 -47.39 142.04
N LYS A 14 37.09 -46.96 142.28
CA LYS A 14 37.78 -45.98 141.42
C LYS A 14 38.00 -46.47 139.99
N GLU A 15 38.30 -47.75 139.79
CA GLU A 15 38.41 -48.33 138.45
C GLU A 15 37.05 -48.42 137.74
N ARG A 16 35.96 -48.72 138.45
CA ARG A 16 34.59 -48.69 137.90
C ARG A 16 34.11 -47.27 137.60
N GLU A 17 34.42 -46.29 138.44
CA GLU A 17 34.16 -44.88 138.18
C GLU A 17 34.94 -44.39 136.97
N GLY A 18 36.25 -44.68 136.90
CA GLY A 18 37.08 -44.34 135.74
C GLY A 18 36.72 -45.08 134.44
N ALA A 19 36.07 -46.25 134.54
CA ALA A 19 35.49 -46.94 133.38
C ALA A 19 34.19 -46.28 132.91
N ARG A 20 33.30 -45.89 133.83
CA ARG A 20 32.07 -45.15 133.54
C ARG A 20 32.35 -43.76 132.97
N GLU A 21 33.38 -43.09 133.44
CA GLU A 21 33.80 -41.78 132.94
C GLU A 21 34.34 -41.88 131.50
N ARG A 22 35.18 -42.89 131.21
CA ARG A 22 35.65 -43.20 129.84
C ARG A 22 34.50 -43.58 128.89
N GLU A 23 33.49 -44.29 129.40
CA GLU A 23 32.30 -44.64 128.61
C GLU A 23 31.47 -43.40 128.25
N ARG A 24 31.24 -42.49 129.22
CA ARG A 24 30.58 -41.19 128.99
C ARG A 24 31.38 -40.30 128.04
N GLU A 25 32.70 -40.32 128.12
CA GLU A 25 33.57 -39.55 127.22
C GLU A 25 33.48 -40.07 125.77
N ARG A 26 33.51 -41.40 125.58
CA ARG A 26 33.27 -42.04 124.27
C ARG A 26 31.88 -41.77 123.72
N GLU A 27 30.87 -41.73 124.59
CA GLU A 27 29.49 -41.42 124.18
C GLU A 27 29.36 -39.97 123.71
N ARG A 28 29.95 -39.02 124.45
CA ARG A 28 30.05 -37.60 124.03
C ARG A 28 30.83 -37.43 122.72
N GLU A 29 31.89 -38.20 122.53
CA GLU A 29 32.69 -38.17 121.29
C GLU A 29 31.88 -38.68 120.09
N ARG A 30 31.14 -39.78 120.24
CA ARG A 30 30.20 -40.29 119.23
C ARG A 30 29.07 -39.31 118.94
N GLU A 31 28.56 -38.62 119.95
CA GLU A 31 27.51 -37.62 119.80
C GLU A 31 28.01 -36.41 119.00
N ARG A 32 29.22 -35.91 119.32
CA ARG A 32 29.90 -34.85 118.54
C ARG A 32 30.18 -35.28 117.09
N GLU A 33 30.55 -36.54 116.88
CA GLU A 33 30.79 -37.08 115.54
C GLU A 33 29.50 -37.13 114.71
N ARG A 34 28.39 -37.61 115.29
CA ARG A 34 27.05 -37.57 114.68
C ARG A 34 26.59 -36.16 114.39
N GLU A 35 26.88 -35.21 115.27
CA GLU A 35 26.51 -33.80 115.08
C GLU A 35 27.28 -33.18 113.90
N ARG A 36 28.60 -33.43 113.81
CA ARG A 36 29.44 -33.04 112.66
C ARG A 36 28.97 -33.69 111.35
N GLU A 37 28.54 -34.94 111.40
CA GLU A 37 28.02 -35.64 110.22
C GLU A 37 26.71 -35.01 109.72
N ARG A 38 25.79 -34.72 110.63
CA ARG A 38 24.53 -33.98 110.32
C ARG A 38 24.80 -32.58 109.78
N GLU A 39 25.81 -31.89 110.30
CA GLU A 39 26.19 -30.56 109.83
C GLU A 39 26.73 -30.62 108.40
N ARG A 40 27.61 -31.59 108.10
CA ARG A 40 28.10 -31.84 106.74
C ARG A 40 26.99 -32.23 105.77
N GLU A 41 26.01 -33.02 106.22
CA GLU A 41 24.86 -33.40 105.40
C GLU A 41 23.99 -32.19 105.05
N ARG A 42 23.70 -31.32 106.03
CA ARG A 42 22.99 -30.05 105.80
C ARG A 42 23.75 -29.10 104.88
N GLU A 43 25.07 -29.06 104.99
CA GLU A 43 25.91 -28.23 104.11
C GLU A 43 25.86 -28.73 102.65
N ARG A 44 25.97 -30.05 102.45
CA ARG A 44 25.80 -30.69 101.13
C ARG A 44 24.41 -30.46 100.54
N GLU A 45 23.36 -30.50 101.36
CA GLU A 45 22.00 -30.24 100.93
C GLU A 45 21.82 -28.78 100.46
N ARG A 46 22.34 -27.81 101.22
CA ARG A 46 22.37 -26.40 100.83
C ARG A 46 23.17 -26.16 99.55
N GLU A 47 24.28 -26.85 99.37
CA GLU A 47 25.09 -26.75 98.16
C GLU A 47 24.33 -27.28 96.93
N ARG A 48 23.67 -28.43 97.05
CA ARG A 48 22.79 -28.98 96.00
C ARG A 48 21.62 -28.06 95.67
N GLU A 49 21.03 -27.41 96.67
CA GLU A 49 19.94 -26.45 96.47
C GLU A 49 20.41 -25.21 95.69
N ARG A 50 21.57 -24.65 96.05
CA ARG A 50 22.21 -23.55 95.31
C ARG A 50 22.56 -23.93 93.89
N GLU A 51 23.02 -25.16 93.66
CA GLU A 51 23.34 -25.65 92.32
C GLU A 51 22.09 -25.76 91.45
N ARG A 52 20.99 -26.32 91.99
CA ARG A 52 19.69 -26.37 91.31
C ARG A 52 19.13 -24.98 91.01
N GLU A 53 19.31 -24.01 91.91
CA GLU A 53 18.86 -22.64 91.70
C GLU A 53 19.64 -21.97 90.55
N ARG A 54 20.97 -22.13 90.52
CA ARG A 54 21.83 -21.67 89.42
C ARG A 54 21.47 -22.33 88.09
N GLU A 55 21.13 -23.61 88.10
CA GLU A 55 20.71 -24.31 86.88
C GLU A 55 19.38 -23.76 86.33
N ARG A 56 18.39 -23.54 87.20
CA ARG A 56 17.11 -22.90 86.84
C ARG A 56 17.30 -21.48 86.31
N GLU A 57 18.22 -20.72 86.89
CA GLU A 57 18.54 -19.36 86.42
C GLU A 57 19.15 -19.38 85.02
N ARG A 58 20.11 -20.27 84.76
CA ARG A 58 20.70 -20.49 83.42
C ARG A 58 19.66 -20.93 82.40
N GLU A 59 18.72 -21.79 82.80
CA GLU A 59 17.64 -22.24 81.92
C GLU A 59 16.72 -21.08 81.52
N ARG A 60 16.32 -20.24 82.48
CA ARG A 60 15.53 -19.02 82.22
C ARG A 60 16.27 -18.04 81.32
N GLU A 61 17.58 -17.88 81.50
CA GLU A 61 18.39 -17.01 80.65
C GLU A 61 18.43 -17.51 79.20
N ARG A 62 18.65 -18.82 79.01
CA ARG A 62 18.59 -19.46 77.68
C ARG A 62 17.22 -19.33 77.02
N GLU A 63 16.14 -19.43 77.79
CA GLU A 63 14.78 -19.26 77.28
C GLU A 63 14.55 -17.82 76.80
N ARG A 64 14.96 -16.83 77.58
CA ARG A 64 14.90 -15.40 77.19
C ARG A 64 15.73 -15.11 75.95
N GLU A 65 16.91 -15.73 75.81
CA GLU A 65 17.75 -15.57 74.64
C GLU A 65 17.08 -16.14 73.38
N ARG A 66 16.50 -17.34 73.47
CA ARG A 66 15.72 -17.95 72.38
C ARG A 66 14.51 -17.11 71.99
N GLU A 67 13.83 -16.49 72.96
CA GLU A 67 12.69 -15.61 72.68
C GLU A 67 13.13 -14.35 71.92
N ARG A 68 14.23 -13.72 72.34
CA ARG A 68 14.83 -12.57 71.63
C ARG A 68 15.27 -12.94 70.22
N GLU A 69 15.82 -14.13 70.03
CA GLU A 69 16.22 -14.60 68.70
C GLU A 69 15.01 -14.78 67.77
N ARG A 70 13.93 -15.40 68.26
CA ARG A 70 12.66 -15.54 67.53
C ARG A 70 12.05 -14.19 67.17
N GLU A 71 12.13 -13.21 68.07
CA GLU A 71 11.62 -11.86 67.81
C GLU A 71 12.41 -11.17 66.69
N ARG A 72 13.75 -11.25 66.72
CA ARG A 72 14.62 -10.74 65.66
C ARG A 72 14.36 -11.42 64.31
N GLU A 73 14.10 -12.73 64.32
CA GLU A 73 13.77 -13.47 63.11
C GLU A 73 12.44 -13.00 62.49
N ARG A 74 11.40 -12.83 63.31
CA ARG A 74 10.10 -12.27 62.89
C ARG A 74 10.24 -10.85 62.34
N GLU A 75 11.09 -10.02 62.94
CA GLU A 75 11.34 -8.67 62.45
C GLU A 75 12.00 -8.67 61.06
N ARG A 76 13.03 -9.52 60.88
CA ARG A 76 13.69 -9.71 59.58
C ARG A 76 12.74 -10.22 58.52
N GLU A 77 11.83 -11.14 58.87
CA GLU A 77 10.83 -11.66 57.95
C GLU A 77 9.86 -10.55 57.50
N ARG A 78 9.34 -9.76 58.44
CA ARG A 78 8.48 -8.59 58.13
C ARG A 78 9.19 -7.56 57.25
N GLU A 79 10.49 -7.35 57.47
CA GLU A 79 11.29 -6.44 56.64
C GLU A 79 11.43 -6.97 55.20
N ARG A 80 11.73 -8.27 55.04
CA ARG A 80 11.79 -8.93 53.73
C ARG A 80 10.47 -8.80 52.98
N GLU A 81 9.34 -9.08 53.63
CA GLU A 81 8.01 -8.93 53.02
C GLU A 81 7.74 -7.49 52.56
N ARG A 82 8.07 -6.49 53.40
CA ARG A 82 7.94 -5.07 53.03
C ARG A 82 8.79 -4.71 51.81
N ASN A 83 10.03 -5.20 51.76
CA ASN A 83 10.93 -4.97 50.63
C ASN A 83 10.41 -5.63 49.35
N THR A 84 9.94 -6.89 49.42
CA THR A 84 9.32 -7.57 48.28
C THR A 84 8.07 -6.85 47.79
N LYS A 85 7.23 -6.33 48.70
CA LYS A 85 6.04 -5.55 48.34
C LYS A 85 6.42 -4.26 47.61
N ARG A 86 7.40 -3.51 48.13
CA ARG A 86 7.92 -2.28 47.50
C ARG A 86 8.50 -2.55 46.10
N GLU A 87 9.24 -3.63 45.92
CA GLU A 87 9.76 -4.02 44.60
C GLU A 87 8.64 -4.35 43.61
N ARG A 88 7.62 -5.09 44.04
CA ARG A 88 6.45 -5.39 43.20
C ARG A 88 5.70 -4.12 42.80
N GLU A 89 5.53 -3.16 43.70
CA GLU A 89 4.91 -1.86 43.40
C GLU A 89 5.74 -1.07 42.38
N ARG A 90 7.05 -0.95 42.57
CA ARG A 90 7.96 -0.31 41.60
C ARG A 90 7.91 -0.97 40.22
N LYS A 91 7.84 -2.29 40.16
CA LYS A 91 7.73 -3.02 38.88
C LYS A 91 6.42 -2.69 38.16
N ARG A 92 5.29 -2.69 38.88
CA ARG A 92 3.98 -2.32 38.33
C ARG A 92 3.95 -0.87 37.83
N GLU A 93 4.59 0.04 38.54
CA GLU A 93 4.69 1.44 38.12
C GLU A 93 5.48 1.59 36.81
N ARG A 94 6.64 0.93 36.69
CA ARG A 94 7.44 0.89 35.45
C ARG A 94 6.68 0.27 34.28
N GLU A 95 5.88 -0.77 34.53
CA GLU A 95 5.04 -1.39 33.49
C GLU A 95 3.97 -0.41 32.97
N ARG A 96 3.28 0.30 33.89
CA ARG A 96 2.30 1.33 33.51
C ARG A 96 2.93 2.48 32.73
N GLU A 97 4.13 2.90 33.10
CA GLU A 97 4.85 3.96 32.39
C GLU A 97 5.20 3.54 30.96
N ARG A 98 5.72 2.32 30.77
CA ARG A 98 5.99 1.73 29.45
C ARG A 98 4.73 1.60 28.60
N GLU A 99 3.60 1.25 29.21
CA GLU A 99 2.32 1.15 28.51
C GLU A 99 1.85 2.52 27.99
N ARG A 100 1.94 3.56 28.82
CA ARG A 100 1.65 4.95 28.42
C ARG A 100 2.58 5.44 27.31
N GLU A 101 3.85 5.07 27.35
CA GLU A 101 4.81 5.42 26.31
C GLU A 101 4.45 4.79 24.96
N ARG A 102 4.10 3.49 24.95
CA ARG A 102 3.62 2.78 23.76
C ARG A 102 2.33 3.38 23.21
N GLU A 103 1.42 3.82 24.08
CA GLU A 103 0.18 4.46 23.66
C GLU A 103 0.45 5.80 22.95
N ARG A 104 1.33 6.64 23.51
CA ARG A 104 1.77 7.90 22.87
C ARG A 104 2.48 7.66 21.54
N GLU A 105 3.27 6.59 21.43
CA GLU A 105 3.93 6.22 20.17
C GLU A 105 2.91 5.85 19.09
N ARG A 106 1.90 5.03 19.42
CA ARG A 106 0.80 4.69 18.51
C ARG A 106 0.00 5.91 18.08
N GLU A 107 -0.22 6.87 18.98
CA GLU A 107 -0.92 8.11 18.66
C GLU A 107 -0.14 8.95 17.64
N ARG A 108 1.17 9.12 17.86
CA ARG A 108 2.07 9.80 16.90
C ARG A 108 2.11 9.10 15.54
N GLU A 109 2.07 7.77 15.53
CA GLU A 109 2.05 7.00 14.28
C GLU A 109 0.76 7.26 13.50
N ARG A 110 -0.40 7.26 14.17
CA ARG A 110 -1.69 7.61 13.56
C ARG A 110 -1.71 9.04 13.01
N GLU A 111 -1.10 10.00 13.70
CA GLU A 111 -0.99 11.37 13.19
C GLU A 111 -0.14 11.44 11.91
N ARG A 112 1.00 10.75 11.89
CA ARG A 112 1.86 10.66 10.69
C ARG A 112 1.14 10.01 9.52
N GLU A 113 0.32 8.99 9.78
CA GLU A 113 -0.47 8.33 8.74
C GLU A 113 -1.52 9.27 8.14
N LYS A 114 -2.25 10.02 8.98
CA LYS A 114 -3.20 11.06 8.53
C LYS A 114 -2.51 12.15 7.72
N GLU A 115 -1.31 12.56 8.10
CA GLU A 115 -0.53 13.54 7.33
C GLU A 115 -0.13 13.01 5.95
N ARG A 116 0.34 11.75 5.87
CA ARG A 116 0.64 11.09 4.60
C ARG A 116 -0.58 10.99 3.69
N GLU A 117 -1.74 10.72 4.27
CA GLU A 117 -3.00 10.66 3.53
C GLU A 117 -3.36 12.02 2.91
N ARG A 118 -3.26 13.11 3.70
CA ARG A 118 -3.46 14.49 3.20
C ARG A 118 -2.48 14.87 2.08
N VAL A 119 -1.23 14.44 2.18
CA VAL A 119 -0.23 14.65 1.11
C VAL A 119 -0.65 13.94 -0.18
N ARG A 120 -1.07 12.67 -0.09
CA ARG A 120 -1.57 11.90 -1.24
C ARG A 120 -2.80 12.54 -1.89
N GLU A 121 -3.72 13.08 -1.10
CA GLU A 121 -4.88 13.80 -1.64
C GLU A 121 -4.47 15.06 -2.41
N ARG A 122 -3.54 15.86 -1.87
CA ARG A 122 -3.00 17.05 -2.56
C ARG A 122 -2.30 16.69 -3.87
N GLU A 123 -1.57 15.58 -3.91
CA GLU A 123 -0.95 15.10 -5.15
C GLU A 123 -1.99 14.70 -6.20
N LYS A 124 -3.03 13.96 -5.82
CA LYS A 124 -4.14 13.61 -6.72
C LYS A 124 -4.84 14.86 -7.26
N GLU A 125 -5.02 15.89 -6.44
CA GLU A 125 -5.61 17.15 -6.88
C GLU A 125 -4.73 17.88 -7.90
N ARG A 126 -3.41 17.94 -7.64
CA ARG A 126 -2.44 18.51 -8.60
C ARG A 126 -2.43 17.75 -9.93
N GLU A 127 -2.56 16.43 -9.90
CA GLU A 127 -2.64 15.61 -11.10
C GLU A 127 -3.90 15.93 -11.91
N ARG A 128 -5.07 16.04 -11.26
CA ARG A 128 -6.32 16.48 -11.92
C ARG A 128 -6.22 17.87 -12.53
N VAL A 129 -5.52 18.81 -11.88
CA VAL A 129 -5.29 20.14 -12.44
C VAL A 129 -4.45 20.06 -13.72
N ARG A 130 -3.34 19.29 -13.69
CA ARG A 130 -2.49 19.06 -14.88
C ARG A 130 -3.27 18.40 -16.02
N GLU A 131 -4.15 17.46 -15.70
CA GLU A 131 -5.01 16.81 -16.69
C GLU A 131 -5.95 17.81 -17.38
N ARG A 132 -6.62 18.66 -16.59
CA ARG A 132 -7.47 19.74 -17.12
C ARG A 132 -6.69 20.74 -17.98
N GLU A 133 -5.45 21.07 -17.60
CA GLU A 133 -4.59 21.94 -18.43
C GLU A 133 -4.26 21.29 -19.77
N ARG A 134 -3.91 19.99 -19.79
CA ARG A 134 -3.67 19.23 -21.02
C ARG A 134 -4.93 19.17 -21.89
N GLU A 135 -6.11 19.01 -21.30
CA GLU A 135 -7.37 19.05 -22.05
C GLU A 135 -7.62 20.41 -22.71
N ARG A 136 -7.39 21.51 -21.97
CA ARG A 136 -7.49 22.88 -22.52
C ARG A 136 -6.48 23.13 -23.63
N GLU A 137 -5.27 22.61 -23.49
CA GLU A 137 -4.23 22.71 -24.52
C GLU A 137 -4.63 21.96 -25.79
N LYS A 138 -5.15 20.73 -25.66
CA LYS A 138 -5.74 19.98 -26.78
C LYS A 138 -6.92 20.70 -27.42
N GLU A 139 -7.76 21.39 -26.65
CA GLU A 139 -8.84 22.22 -27.19
C GLU A 139 -8.32 23.41 -27.99
N ARG A 140 -7.32 24.13 -27.48
CA ARG A 140 -6.66 25.23 -28.20
C ARG A 140 -5.97 24.74 -29.47
N GLU A 141 -5.34 23.59 -29.43
CA GLU A 141 -4.73 22.95 -30.60
C GLU A 141 -5.80 22.57 -31.64
N LYS A 142 -6.91 21.95 -31.22
CA LYS A 142 -8.06 21.67 -32.09
C LYS A 142 -8.69 22.94 -32.66
N GLU A 143 -8.75 24.03 -31.90
CA GLU A 143 -9.23 25.34 -32.37
C GLU A 143 -8.24 25.94 -33.39
N GLY A 144 -6.95 25.85 -33.14
CA GLY A 144 -5.88 26.22 -34.07
C GLY A 144 -5.92 25.41 -35.36
N GLU A 145 -6.14 24.10 -35.28
CA GLU A 145 -6.37 23.22 -36.43
C GLU A 145 -7.65 23.57 -37.17
N ARG A 146 -8.75 23.95 -36.49
CA ARG A 146 -9.99 24.42 -37.13
C ARG A 146 -9.75 25.74 -37.88
N LYS A 147 -8.96 26.66 -37.31
CA LYS A 147 -8.56 27.92 -37.95
C LYS A 147 -7.62 27.66 -39.14
N LYS A 148 -6.65 26.74 -39.02
CA LYS A 148 -5.77 26.30 -40.12
C LYS A 148 -6.55 25.57 -41.22
N LYS A 149 -7.50 24.68 -40.91
CA LYS A 149 -8.39 24.01 -41.88
C LYS A 149 -9.28 24.98 -42.63
N ARG A 150 -9.78 26.03 -41.97
CA ARG A 150 -10.52 27.11 -42.65
C ARG A 150 -9.64 27.87 -43.67
N ALA A 151 -8.34 27.99 -43.42
CA ALA A 151 -7.39 28.62 -44.33
C ALA A 151 -6.76 27.66 -45.38
N SER A 152 -6.75 26.35 -45.14
CA SER A 152 -6.15 25.35 -46.04
C SER A 152 -7.13 24.81 -47.08
N VAL A 153 -8.44 24.83 -46.82
CA VAL A 153 -9.43 24.29 -47.77
C VAL A 153 -9.66 25.27 -48.93
N CYS A 154 -9.89 26.55 -48.63
CA CYS A 154 -10.05 27.63 -49.60
C CYS A 154 -9.27 28.87 -49.18
N ALA A 155 -8.62 29.53 -50.13
CA ALA A 155 -7.96 30.81 -49.87
C ALA A 155 -8.63 31.97 -50.60
N ARG A 156 -8.71 33.11 -49.92
CA ARG A 156 -9.19 34.37 -50.49
C ARG A 156 -8.11 34.92 -51.42
N GLU A 157 -8.39 35.01 -52.71
CA GLU A 157 -7.46 35.60 -53.68
C GLU A 157 -7.73 37.11 -53.86
N ARG A 158 -6.66 37.89 -54.04
CA ARG A 158 -6.72 39.34 -54.28
C ARG A 158 -6.73 39.72 -55.79
N VAL A 159 -6.91 38.78 -56.72
CA VAL A 159 -6.66 39.02 -58.17
C VAL A 159 -7.82 38.58 -59.10
N ARG A 160 -7.87 39.26 -60.26
CA ARG A 160 -8.87 39.33 -61.35
C ARG A 160 -9.63 38.04 -61.72
N LYS A 161 -10.97 38.20 -61.72
CA LYS A 161 -12.04 37.37 -62.28
C LYS A 161 -11.64 36.52 -63.51
N ARG A 162 -11.39 35.21 -63.35
CA ARG A 162 -11.41 34.24 -64.46
C ARG A 162 -11.97 32.90 -63.97
N GLY A 163 -13.04 32.41 -64.62
CA GLY A 163 -13.73 31.16 -64.29
C GLY A 163 -14.71 31.29 -63.12
N LYS A 164 -16.02 31.27 -63.39
CA LYS A 164 -17.07 31.28 -62.36
C LYS A 164 -17.78 29.94 -62.34
N GLY A 165 -17.51 29.11 -61.35
CA GLY A 165 -18.38 27.97 -61.01
C GLY A 165 -19.40 28.41 -59.95
N PRO A 166 -20.71 28.16 -60.12
CA PRO A 166 -21.67 28.38 -59.04
C PRO A 166 -21.37 27.43 -57.87
N LEU A 167 -21.57 27.94 -56.65
CA LEU A 167 -21.41 27.18 -55.43
C LEU A 167 -22.77 26.63 -55.01
N ASN A 168 -22.92 25.31 -55.00
CA ASN A 168 -24.17 24.67 -54.57
C ASN A 168 -24.00 24.10 -53.17
N ILE A 169 -25.02 24.28 -52.33
CA ILE A 169 -25.09 23.63 -51.02
C ILE A 169 -26.06 22.47 -51.18
N VAL A 170 -25.58 21.25 -50.96
CA VAL A 170 -26.43 20.06 -50.95
C VAL A 170 -26.50 19.54 -49.52
N GLU A 171 -27.72 19.34 -49.04
CA GLU A 171 -27.97 18.72 -47.74
C GLU A 171 -28.08 17.21 -47.89
N GLN A 172 -27.21 16.48 -47.19
CA GLN A 172 -27.25 15.02 -47.14
C GLN A 172 -27.10 14.55 -45.69
N HIS A 173 -28.05 13.75 -45.20
CA HIS A 173 -28.03 13.17 -43.85
C HIS A 173 -27.76 14.20 -42.73
N ASN A 174 -28.52 15.31 -42.73
CA ASN A 174 -28.40 16.44 -41.79
C ASN A 174 -27.02 17.11 -41.78
N LYS A 175 -26.30 17.07 -42.91
CA LYS A 175 -25.03 17.79 -43.10
C LYS A 175 -25.05 18.56 -44.42
N CYS A 176 -24.81 19.86 -44.33
CA CYS A 176 -24.59 20.71 -45.51
C CYS A 176 -23.21 20.40 -46.11
N ARG A 177 -23.17 20.05 -47.40
CA ARG A 177 -21.95 19.85 -48.17
C ARG A 177 -21.85 20.94 -49.23
N LEU A 178 -20.72 21.64 -49.23
CA LEU A 178 -20.37 22.59 -50.27
C LEU A 178 -19.92 21.80 -51.51
N ILE A 179 -20.65 21.92 -52.62
CA ILE A 179 -20.29 21.29 -53.89
C ILE A 179 -20.02 22.40 -54.90
N LEU A 180 -18.80 22.40 -55.42
CA LEU A 180 -18.43 23.33 -56.48
C LEU A 180 -18.97 22.78 -57.82
N ASP A 181 -19.78 23.57 -58.53
CA ASP A 181 -20.22 23.18 -59.86
C ASP A 181 -19.08 23.30 -60.87
N LEU A 182 -18.43 22.16 -61.09
CA LEU A 182 -17.31 22.00 -61.99
C LEU A 182 -17.70 21.34 -63.31
N ARG A 183 -18.99 21.31 -63.70
CA ARG A 183 -19.43 20.66 -64.96
C ARG A 183 -18.65 21.11 -66.19
N LYS A 184 -18.41 22.43 -66.31
CA LYS A 184 -17.60 22.99 -67.41
C LYS A 184 -16.13 22.58 -67.35
N VAL A 185 -15.55 22.51 -66.15
CA VAL A 185 -14.16 22.08 -65.98
C VAL A 185 -14.05 20.59 -66.30
N ASN A 186 -14.95 19.78 -65.76
CA ASN A 186 -15.01 18.33 -65.98
C ASN A 186 -15.13 17.94 -67.45
N ALA A 187 -15.82 18.75 -68.28
CA ALA A 187 -15.93 18.52 -69.72
C ALA A 187 -14.58 18.62 -70.47
N HIS A 188 -13.57 19.25 -69.87
CA HIS A 188 -12.23 19.40 -70.43
C HIS A 188 -11.19 18.51 -69.75
N LEU A 189 -11.61 17.61 -68.86
CA LEU A 189 -10.73 16.68 -68.18
C LEU A 189 -10.79 15.31 -68.86
N GLU A 190 -9.62 14.69 -69.02
CA GLU A 190 -9.54 13.27 -69.29
C GLU A 190 -9.79 12.52 -67.98
N ILE A 191 -10.92 11.83 -67.89
CA ILE A 191 -11.32 11.08 -66.69
C ILE A 191 -10.94 9.61 -66.90
N PRO A 192 -9.93 9.09 -66.17
CA PRO A 192 -9.55 7.70 -66.31
C PRO A 192 -10.69 6.78 -65.85
N LYS A 193 -10.95 5.72 -66.60
CA LYS A 193 -11.83 4.64 -66.14
C LYS A 193 -11.12 3.90 -65.01
N PHE A 194 -11.76 3.79 -63.85
CA PHE A 194 -11.26 3.00 -62.74
C PHE A 194 -12.39 2.24 -62.06
N LYS A 195 -12.02 1.15 -61.41
CA LYS A 195 -12.92 0.38 -60.55
C LYS A 195 -12.43 0.51 -59.12
N TYR A 196 -13.37 0.70 -58.21
CA TYR A 196 -13.12 0.46 -56.79
C TYR A 196 -12.74 -0.99 -56.59
N GLU A 197 -11.89 -1.25 -55.60
CA GLU A 197 -11.70 -2.62 -55.13
C GLU A 197 -13.05 -3.07 -54.54
N GLY A 198 -13.74 -3.97 -55.25
CA GLY A 198 -15.17 -4.19 -55.06
C GLY A 198 -15.52 -4.80 -53.70
N LEU A 199 -16.65 -4.38 -53.14
CA LEU A 199 -17.28 -4.97 -51.95
C LEU A 199 -17.49 -6.48 -52.08
N ASN A 200 -17.67 -6.98 -53.30
CA ASN A 200 -17.86 -8.41 -53.58
C ASN A 200 -16.66 -9.26 -53.15
N ARG A 201 -15.43 -8.71 -53.14
CA ARG A 201 -14.24 -9.41 -52.64
C ARG A 201 -14.14 -9.39 -51.11
N VAL A 202 -14.93 -8.58 -50.42
CA VAL A 202 -14.92 -8.45 -48.95
C VAL A 202 -15.41 -9.74 -48.31
N ALA A 203 -16.50 -10.29 -48.83
CA ALA A 203 -17.03 -11.57 -48.38
C ALA A 203 -16.04 -12.73 -48.57
N GLU A 204 -15.20 -12.68 -49.62
CA GLU A 204 -14.15 -13.67 -49.87
C GLU A 204 -12.92 -13.47 -48.97
N LEU A 205 -12.65 -12.24 -48.55
CA LEU A 205 -11.49 -11.89 -47.72
C LEU A 205 -11.73 -12.14 -46.23
N ILE A 206 -12.97 -12.03 -45.75
CA ILE A 206 -13.35 -12.27 -44.36
C ILE A 206 -13.36 -13.78 -44.09
N ARG A 207 -12.61 -14.21 -43.09
CA ARG A 207 -12.58 -15.60 -42.62
C ARG A 207 -13.27 -15.71 -41.25
N PRO A 208 -13.91 -16.84 -40.94
CA PRO A 208 -14.45 -17.08 -39.60
C PRO A 208 -13.39 -16.87 -38.52
N GLY A 209 -13.73 -16.12 -37.48
CA GLY A 209 -12.84 -15.83 -36.35
C GLY A 209 -11.86 -14.67 -36.56
N ASP A 210 -11.91 -13.98 -37.70
CA ASP A 210 -11.10 -12.79 -37.94
C ASP A 210 -11.42 -11.67 -36.93
N TRP A 211 -10.38 -10.96 -36.55
CA TRP A 211 -10.44 -9.69 -35.84
C TRP A 211 -10.38 -8.55 -36.84
N MET A 212 -11.22 -7.55 -36.62
CA MET A 212 -11.48 -6.48 -37.57
C MET A 212 -11.34 -5.12 -36.89
N PHE A 213 -10.82 -4.15 -37.62
CA PHE A 213 -10.86 -2.75 -37.22
C PHE A 213 -11.13 -1.90 -38.46
N SER A 214 -11.81 -0.77 -38.29
CA SER A 214 -12.10 0.17 -39.39
C SER A 214 -11.61 1.56 -39.07
N ILE A 215 -11.20 2.27 -40.13
CA ILE A 215 -10.74 3.65 -40.06
C ILE A 215 -11.56 4.47 -41.06
N ASP A 216 -12.28 5.46 -40.54
CA ASP A 216 -12.98 6.50 -41.31
C ASP A 216 -12.03 7.71 -41.44
N LEU A 217 -11.73 8.11 -42.66
CA LEU A 217 -10.95 9.31 -42.93
C LEU A 217 -11.88 10.54 -42.89
N ARG A 218 -11.49 11.56 -42.12
CA ARG A 218 -12.25 12.82 -42.07
C ARG A 218 -12.21 13.49 -43.45
N SER A 219 -13.23 14.25 -43.83
CA SER A 219 -13.20 15.18 -44.98
C SER A 219 -12.54 14.66 -46.28
N GLY A 220 -12.65 13.35 -46.59
CA GLY A 220 -12.10 12.63 -47.75
C GLY A 220 -11.10 13.38 -48.61
N TYR A 221 -11.54 13.81 -49.80
CA TYR A 221 -10.73 14.45 -50.85
C TYR A 221 -9.96 15.70 -50.40
N HIS A 222 -10.46 16.45 -49.40
CA HIS A 222 -9.82 17.69 -48.97
C HIS A 222 -8.44 17.49 -48.29
N HIS A 223 -8.00 16.25 -48.09
CA HIS A 223 -6.62 15.94 -47.67
C HIS A 223 -5.60 16.09 -48.79
N VAL A 224 -6.05 16.03 -50.04
CA VAL A 224 -5.16 16.05 -51.20
C VAL A 224 -5.01 17.49 -51.66
N GLU A 225 -3.81 18.04 -51.55
CA GLU A 225 -3.52 19.38 -52.04
C GLU A 225 -3.54 19.43 -53.57
N MET A 226 -4.10 20.52 -54.09
CA MET A 226 -4.08 20.83 -55.51
C MET A 226 -2.83 21.62 -55.85
N HIS A 227 -2.15 21.23 -56.92
CA HIS A 227 -1.02 21.99 -57.43
C HIS A 227 -1.43 23.45 -57.74
N PRO A 228 -0.62 24.47 -57.38
CA PRO A 228 -1.00 25.88 -57.53
C PRO A 228 -1.43 26.30 -58.94
N SER A 229 -0.91 25.66 -59.98
CA SER A 229 -1.31 25.91 -61.37
C SER A 229 -2.78 25.62 -61.66
N SER A 230 -3.40 24.76 -60.85
CA SER A 230 -4.79 24.31 -61.03
C SER A 230 -5.80 25.16 -60.25
N TRP A 231 -5.36 25.98 -59.30
CA TRP A 231 -6.25 26.81 -58.47
C TRP A 231 -7.14 27.72 -59.31
N LYS A 232 -6.61 28.29 -60.41
CA LYS A 232 -7.37 29.14 -61.34
C LYS A 232 -8.63 28.50 -61.94
N TYR A 233 -8.78 27.17 -61.89
CA TYR A 233 -9.96 26.45 -62.38
C TYR A 233 -10.96 26.08 -61.28
N LEU A 234 -10.60 26.26 -60.01
CA LEU A 234 -11.35 25.78 -58.84
C LEU A 234 -11.93 26.92 -57.99
N GLY A 235 -12.17 28.06 -58.64
CA GLY A 235 -12.63 29.27 -57.98
C GLY A 235 -14.15 29.44 -57.93
N PHE A 236 -14.62 30.10 -56.88
CA PHE A 236 -16.01 30.45 -56.64
C PHE A 236 -16.13 31.79 -55.90
N GLN A 237 -17.32 32.39 -55.96
CA GLN A 237 -17.64 33.61 -55.23
C GLN A 237 -18.56 33.29 -54.06
N PHE A 238 -18.27 33.85 -52.90
CA PHE A 238 -19.10 33.75 -51.70
C PHE A 238 -19.09 35.10 -50.97
N GLU A 239 -20.26 35.63 -50.63
CA GLU A 239 -20.42 36.91 -49.92
C GLU A 239 -19.60 38.07 -50.53
N GLY A 240 -19.60 38.18 -51.85
CA GLY A 240 -18.89 39.26 -52.56
C GLY A 240 -17.37 39.05 -52.69
N ALA A 241 -16.78 38.06 -52.02
CA ALA A 241 -15.36 37.72 -52.13
C ALA A 241 -15.12 36.49 -53.03
N TYR A 242 -13.95 36.44 -53.67
CA TYR A 242 -13.52 35.31 -54.50
C TYR A 242 -12.59 34.39 -53.71
N TYR A 243 -12.85 33.09 -53.84
CA TYR A 243 -12.12 32.03 -53.18
C TYR A 243 -11.73 30.97 -54.20
N SER A 244 -10.59 30.32 -54.00
CA SER A 244 -10.22 29.12 -54.74
C SER A 244 -9.92 27.99 -53.77
N PHE A 245 -10.37 26.78 -54.13
CA PHE A 245 -9.96 25.57 -53.43
C PHE A 245 -8.46 25.33 -53.61
N ARG A 246 -7.77 25.06 -52.50
CA ARG A 246 -6.36 24.61 -52.48
C ARG A 246 -6.22 23.10 -52.30
N SER A 247 -7.31 22.43 -51.97
CA SER A 247 -7.42 20.98 -51.85
C SER A 247 -8.45 20.45 -52.83
N LEU A 248 -8.43 19.15 -53.11
CA LEU A 248 -9.26 18.48 -54.10
C LEU A 248 -10.75 18.62 -53.75
N PRO A 249 -11.54 19.41 -54.51
CA PRO A 249 -12.91 19.75 -54.10
C PRO A 249 -13.92 18.66 -54.49
N PHE A 250 -15.02 18.60 -53.74
CA PHE A 250 -16.20 17.88 -54.19
C PHE A 250 -16.78 18.51 -55.46
N GLY A 251 -17.10 17.67 -56.46
CA GLY A 251 -17.59 18.09 -57.78
C GLY A 251 -16.57 17.93 -58.91
N LEU A 252 -15.27 17.76 -58.59
CA LEU A 252 -14.24 17.49 -59.60
C LEU A 252 -14.27 16.01 -60.00
N ALA A 253 -14.45 15.73 -61.30
CA ALA A 253 -14.68 14.36 -61.78
C ALA A 253 -13.47 13.42 -61.60
N THR A 254 -12.25 13.96 -61.58
CA THR A 254 -11.03 13.19 -61.34
C THR A 254 -10.75 12.96 -59.86
N ALA A 255 -11.46 13.63 -58.94
CA ALA A 255 -11.18 13.55 -57.51
C ALA A 255 -11.26 12.12 -56.94
N PRO A 256 -12.31 11.32 -57.25
CA PRO A 256 -12.39 9.95 -56.77
C PRO A 256 -11.24 9.07 -57.29
N PHE A 257 -10.80 9.27 -58.53
CA PHE A 257 -9.68 8.53 -59.12
C PHE A 257 -8.38 8.84 -58.39
N VAL A 258 -8.04 10.12 -58.26
CA VAL A 258 -6.79 10.57 -57.62
C VAL A 258 -6.73 10.06 -56.19
N PHE A 259 -7.80 10.23 -55.42
CA PHE A 259 -7.87 9.77 -54.04
C PHE A 259 -7.69 8.25 -53.94
N THR A 260 -8.38 7.50 -54.81
CA THR A 260 -8.26 6.04 -54.85
C THR A 260 -6.82 5.59 -55.16
N GLN A 261 -6.10 6.28 -56.06
CA GLN A 261 -4.71 5.95 -56.38
C GLN A 261 -3.77 6.16 -55.19
N LEU A 262 -3.98 7.22 -54.40
CA LEU A 262 -3.20 7.47 -53.19
C LEU A 262 -3.42 6.36 -52.14
N ILE A 263 -4.68 6.03 -51.86
CA ILE A 263 -5.02 4.96 -50.92
C ILE A 263 -4.48 3.60 -51.40
N LYS A 264 -4.48 3.34 -52.71
CA LYS A 264 -3.91 2.11 -53.29
C LYS A 264 -2.41 1.94 -52.98
N GLN A 265 -1.61 3.01 -52.95
CA GLN A 265 -0.20 2.91 -52.61
C GLN A 265 0.00 2.49 -51.14
N LEU A 266 -0.79 3.06 -50.23
CA LEU A 266 -0.78 2.67 -48.82
C LEU A 266 -1.30 1.23 -48.64
N ALA A 267 -2.39 0.87 -49.31
CA ALA A 267 -2.93 -0.47 -49.29
C ALA A 267 -1.91 -1.52 -49.78
N LYS A 268 -1.11 -1.20 -50.82
CA LYS A 268 -0.03 -2.07 -51.31
C LYS A 268 1.02 -2.31 -50.22
N ARG A 269 1.43 -1.27 -49.50
CA ARG A 269 2.37 -1.38 -48.37
C ARG A 269 1.82 -2.27 -47.25
N TRP A 270 0.58 -2.03 -46.81
CA TRP A 270 -0.01 -2.83 -45.73
C TRP A 270 -0.23 -4.29 -46.13
N ARG A 271 -0.60 -4.55 -47.39
CA ARG A 271 -0.70 -5.91 -47.95
C ARG A 271 0.65 -6.63 -47.95
N ALA A 272 1.74 -5.92 -48.28
CA ALA A 272 3.09 -6.48 -48.21
C ALA A 272 3.48 -6.88 -46.77
N SER A 273 2.97 -6.17 -45.76
CA SER A 273 3.13 -6.51 -44.34
C SER A 273 2.19 -7.64 -43.86
N GLY A 274 1.40 -8.24 -44.76
CA GLY A 274 0.48 -9.34 -44.45
C GLY A 274 -0.92 -8.92 -44.01
N LEU A 275 -1.26 -7.63 -44.00
CA LEU A 275 -2.60 -7.17 -43.66
C LEU A 275 -3.56 -7.37 -44.83
N ARG A 276 -4.75 -7.91 -44.55
CA ARG A 276 -5.87 -7.86 -45.50
C ARG A 276 -6.62 -6.55 -45.28
N ILE A 277 -6.67 -5.73 -46.32
CA ILE A 277 -7.39 -4.45 -46.33
C ILE A 277 -8.43 -4.44 -47.44
N VAL A 278 -9.58 -3.87 -47.10
CA VAL A 278 -10.66 -3.49 -47.99
C VAL A 278 -10.79 -1.96 -47.95
N PRO A 279 -10.19 -1.24 -48.91
CA PRO A 279 -10.36 0.20 -49.02
C PRO A 279 -11.63 0.53 -49.82
N TYR A 280 -12.50 1.38 -49.27
CA TYR A 280 -13.65 1.93 -49.98
C TYR A 280 -13.77 3.43 -49.74
N VAL A 281 -13.22 4.22 -50.67
CA VAL A 281 -13.17 5.69 -50.56
C VAL A 281 -12.59 6.07 -49.19
N ASP A 282 -13.38 6.67 -48.30
CA ASP A 282 -12.96 7.17 -47.00
C ASP A 282 -12.99 6.09 -45.90
N ASP A 283 -13.62 4.94 -46.17
CA ASP A 283 -13.81 3.83 -45.24
C ASP A 283 -12.78 2.71 -45.50
N LEU A 284 -11.87 2.49 -44.54
CA LEU A 284 -10.84 1.46 -44.64
C LEU A 284 -11.12 0.35 -43.63
N LEU A 285 -11.40 -0.86 -44.10
CA LEU A 285 -11.58 -2.05 -43.24
C LEU A 285 -10.35 -2.95 -43.29
N PHE A 286 -9.90 -3.39 -42.12
CA PHE A 286 -8.75 -4.28 -41.96
C PHE A 286 -9.16 -5.58 -41.28
N LEU A 287 -8.61 -6.70 -41.77
CA LEU A 287 -8.93 -8.06 -41.32
C LEU A 287 -7.65 -8.77 -40.87
N CYS A 288 -7.67 -9.31 -39.66
CA CYS A 288 -6.50 -9.85 -38.96
C CYS A 288 -6.83 -11.19 -38.30
N LYS A 289 -5.88 -12.13 -38.27
CA LYS A 289 -6.12 -13.47 -37.70
C LYS A 289 -6.13 -13.51 -36.17
N SER A 290 -5.42 -12.58 -35.52
CA SER A 290 -5.30 -12.52 -34.06
C SER A 290 -5.56 -11.12 -33.54
N HIS A 291 -6.11 -11.04 -32.33
CA HIS A 291 -6.37 -9.77 -31.65
C HIS A 291 -5.09 -8.96 -31.41
N THR A 292 -4.00 -9.64 -31.03
CA THR A 292 -2.69 -9.01 -30.77
C THR A 292 -2.13 -8.38 -32.05
N TYR A 293 -2.15 -9.12 -33.16
CA TYR A 293 -1.73 -8.59 -34.46
C TYR A 293 -2.62 -7.45 -34.91
N ALA A 294 -3.95 -7.56 -34.74
CA ALA A 294 -4.89 -6.49 -35.11
C ALA A 294 -4.61 -5.19 -34.34
N ARG A 295 -4.28 -5.27 -33.04
CA ARG A 295 -3.97 -4.10 -32.22
C ARG A 295 -2.66 -3.42 -32.67
N SER A 296 -1.61 -4.21 -32.91
CA SER A 296 -0.34 -3.68 -33.42
C SER A 296 -0.47 -3.11 -34.83
N ALA A 297 -1.22 -3.80 -35.70
CA ALA A 297 -1.55 -3.36 -37.06
C ALA A 297 -2.34 -2.04 -37.05
N CYS A 298 -3.36 -1.92 -36.20
CA CYS A 298 -4.14 -0.69 -36.09
C CYS A 298 -3.26 0.51 -35.69
N ALA A 299 -2.34 0.32 -34.75
CA ALA A 299 -1.40 1.37 -34.35
C ALA A 299 -0.47 1.78 -35.51
N ALA A 300 0.12 0.82 -36.21
CA ALA A 300 0.99 1.06 -37.35
C ALA A 300 0.26 1.76 -38.52
N VAL A 301 -0.93 1.27 -38.89
CA VAL A 301 -1.76 1.88 -39.94
C VAL A 301 -2.15 3.32 -39.57
N THR A 302 -2.53 3.56 -38.32
CA THR A 302 -2.87 4.89 -37.82
C THR A 302 -1.68 5.84 -37.92
N GLN A 303 -0.47 5.35 -37.61
CA GLN A 303 0.76 6.11 -37.74
C GLN A 303 1.09 6.41 -39.21
N ASP A 304 1.01 5.41 -40.09
CA ASP A 304 1.25 5.57 -41.53
C ASP A 304 0.30 6.60 -42.15
N LEU A 305 -0.99 6.54 -41.81
CA LEU A 305 -2.00 7.50 -42.28
C LEU A 305 -1.69 8.92 -41.81
N LYS A 306 -1.35 9.11 -40.54
CA LYS A 306 -0.97 10.41 -39.99
C LYS A 306 0.30 10.95 -40.64
N ALA A 307 1.30 10.10 -40.87
CA ALA A 307 2.54 10.46 -41.55
C ALA A 307 2.30 10.86 -43.02
N ALA A 308 1.34 10.23 -43.69
CA ALA A 308 0.90 10.59 -45.03
C ALA A 308 -0.02 11.84 -45.07
N GLY A 309 -0.30 12.47 -43.91
CA GLY A 309 -1.09 13.69 -43.81
C GLY A 309 -2.61 13.48 -43.74
N PHE A 310 -3.09 12.24 -43.63
CA PHE A 310 -4.52 11.96 -43.47
C PHE A 310 -4.98 12.21 -42.03
N VAL A 311 -6.18 12.77 -41.89
CA VAL A 311 -6.81 12.97 -40.58
C VAL A 311 -7.87 11.90 -40.36
N ILE A 312 -7.65 11.07 -39.35
CA ILE A 312 -8.59 10.01 -38.95
C ILE A 312 -9.74 10.59 -38.13
N ASN A 313 -10.94 10.07 -38.36
CA ASN A 313 -12.13 10.37 -37.59
C ASN A 313 -12.33 9.34 -36.49
N GLU A 314 -11.72 9.55 -35.33
CA GLU A 314 -11.81 8.66 -34.16
C GLU A 314 -13.27 8.39 -33.73
N LYS A 315 -14.14 9.39 -33.94
CA LYS A 315 -15.62 9.36 -33.93
C LYS A 315 -16.24 8.09 -34.51
N LYS A 316 -15.88 7.87 -35.77
CA LYS A 316 -16.52 6.91 -36.66
C LYS A 316 -15.65 5.69 -36.93
N SER A 317 -14.39 5.75 -36.52
CA SER A 317 -13.44 4.66 -36.67
C SER A 317 -13.61 3.66 -35.54
N HIS A 318 -13.60 2.38 -35.86
CA HIS A 318 -13.52 1.31 -34.87
C HIS A 318 -12.06 0.89 -34.71
N LEU A 319 -11.30 1.63 -33.90
CA LEU A 319 -9.85 1.43 -33.70
C LEU A 319 -9.51 0.31 -32.70
N HIS A 320 -10.49 -0.13 -31.92
CA HIS A 320 -10.34 -1.30 -31.07
C HIS A 320 -10.76 -2.54 -31.86
N PRO A 321 -9.87 -3.52 -32.08
CA PRO A 321 -10.22 -4.69 -32.87
C PRO A 321 -11.39 -5.45 -32.26
N THR A 322 -12.41 -5.73 -33.08
CA THR A 322 -13.59 -6.50 -32.69
C THR A 322 -13.80 -7.69 -33.64
N ARG A 323 -14.60 -8.66 -33.21
CA ARG A 323 -15.05 -9.75 -34.09
C ARG A 323 -16.34 -9.45 -34.84
N LEU A 324 -17.02 -8.37 -34.47
CA LEU A 324 -18.27 -7.92 -35.07
C LEU A 324 -18.14 -6.44 -35.39
N ILE A 325 -18.35 -6.09 -36.65
CA ILE A 325 -18.31 -4.70 -37.13
C ILE A 325 -19.36 -4.52 -38.21
N HIS A 326 -20.14 -3.43 -38.12
CA HIS A 326 -21.07 -3.04 -39.17
C HIS A 326 -20.28 -2.23 -40.21
N PHE A 327 -19.98 -2.81 -41.37
CA PHE A 327 -19.23 -2.14 -42.43
C PHE A 327 -20.04 -2.09 -43.72
N LEU A 328 -20.40 -0.88 -44.17
CA LEU A 328 -21.15 -0.64 -45.41
C LEU A 328 -22.43 -1.50 -45.56
N GLY A 329 -23.14 -1.74 -44.45
CA GLY A 329 -24.38 -2.53 -44.45
C GLY A 329 -24.19 -4.05 -44.49
N LEU A 330 -22.96 -4.55 -44.42
CA LEU A 330 -22.68 -5.98 -44.27
C LEU A 330 -22.67 -6.35 -42.78
N GLU A 331 -23.68 -7.10 -42.36
CA GLU A 331 -23.70 -7.82 -41.08
C GLU A 331 -23.42 -9.30 -41.35
N ARG A 332 -22.42 -9.86 -40.67
CA ARG A 332 -22.28 -11.32 -40.52
C ARG A 332 -21.90 -11.65 -39.09
N SER A 333 -22.70 -12.53 -38.50
CA SER A 333 -22.59 -13.10 -37.16
C SER A 333 -21.44 -14.10 -37.03
#